data_AF-A0A955T1D0-F1
#
_entry.id   AF-A0A955T1D0-F1
#
_cell.length_a   1.000
_cell.length_b   1.000
_cell.length_c   1.000
_cell.angle_alpha   90.00
_cell.angle_beta   90.00
_cell.angle_gamma   90.00
#
_symmetry.space_group_name_H-M   'P 1'
#
loop_
_entity.id
_entity.type
_entity.pdbx_description
1 polymer ?
#
loop_
_entity_poly.entity_id
_entity_poly.type
_entity_poly.pdbx_seq_one_letter_code
_entity_poly.pdbx_strand_id
1 'polypeptide(L)' 'LNLAIRTAVMKERQLRFWGGGGIVIDHDPHSEREEVIDKLTPFLDTLGVARGDFWG' A
#
# COMPACT_ATOMS: atom_id res chain seq x y z
N LEU A 1 2.63 16.39 15.53
CA LEU A 1 3.35 15.22 14.99
C LEU A 1 2.32 14.34 14.29
N ASN A 2 2.58 13.92 13.05
CA ASN A 2 1.64 13.12 12.27
C ASN A 2 2.15 11.68 12.17
N LEU A 3 1.23 10.71 12.06
CA LEU A 3 1.58 9.33 11.77
C LEU A 3 1.94 9.20 10.28
N ALA A 4 3.12 8.65 9.98
CA ALA A 4 3.61 8.47 8.60
C ALA A 4 2.98 7.25 7.91
N ILE A 5 1.65 7.28 7.73
CA ILE A 5 0.87 6.30 6.94
C ILE A 5 0.41 6.93 5.63
N ARG A 6 0.08 6.10 4.62
CA ARG A 6 -0.29 6.58 3.27
C ARG A 6 0.71 7.61 2.72
N THR A 7 2.01 7.36 2.97
CA THR A 7 3.11 8.27 2.69
C THR A 7 4.09 7.61 1.71
N ALA A 8 4.60 8.40 0.77
CA ALA A 8 5.67 8.02 -0.15
C ALA A 8 7.04 8.41 0.39
N VAL A 9 8.08 7.62 0.08
CA VAL A 9 9.47 8.09 0.20
C VAL A 9 10.13 8.03 -1.18
N MET A 10 10.65 9.17 -1.65
CA MET A 10 11.42 9.27 -2.90
C MET A 10 12.91 9.31 -2.57
N LYS A 11 13.68 8.35 -3.09
CA LYS A 11 15.15 8.31 -2.95
C LYS A 11 15.75 7.73 -4.22
N GLU A 12 16.83 8.32 -4.74
CA GLU A 12 17.55 7.79 -5.91
C GLU A 12 16.63 7.54 -7.12
N ARG A 13 15.66 8.44 -7.34
CA ARG A 13 14.62 8.32 -8.37
C ARG A 13 13.69 7.12 -8.23
N GLN A 14 13.68 6.46 -7.07
CA GLN A 14 12.77 5.40 -6.70
C GLN A 14 11.76 5.89 -5.67
N LEU A 15 10.49 5.64 -5.96
CA LEU A 15 9.37 5.98 -5.09
C LEU A 15 8.94 4.69 -4.36
N ARG A 16 8.94 4.73 -3.03
CA ARG A 16 8.62 3.58 -2.18
C ARG A 16 7.40 3.85 -1.33
N PHE A 17 6.56 2.82 -1.19
CA PHE A 17 5.31 2.83 -0.46
C PHE A 17 5.27 1.70 0.54
N TRP A 18 4.60 1.95 1.65
CA TRP A 18 4.37 0.96 2.68
C TRP A 18 2.89 1.00 3.04
N GLY A 19 2.28 -0.19 3.04
CA GLY A 19 0.93 -0.42 3.54
C GLY A 19 0.96 -1.61 4.48
N GLY A 20 0.00 -1.64 5.39
CA GLY A 20 -0.14 -2.70 6.36
C GLY A 20 -1.48 -2.61 7.07
N GLY A 21 -1.80 -3.67 7.81
CA GLY A 21 -2.99 -3.82 8.64
C GLY A 21 -2.62 -4.42 9.99
N GLY A 22 -3.51 -4.28 10.97
CA GLY A 22 -3.37 -4.96 12.25
C GLY A 22 -3.94 -6.37 12.12
N ILE A 23 -3.15 -7.39 12.48
CA ILE A 23 -3.59 -8.78 12.44
C ILE A 23 -4.22 -9.16 13.78
N VAL A 24 -5.44 -9.71 13.75
CA VAL A 24 -6.08 -10.34 14.92
C VAL A 24 -6.30 -11.83 14.69
N ILE A 25 -6.63 -12.56 15.75
CA ILE A 25 -6.64 -14.03 15.77
C ILE A 25 -7.62 -14.67 14.76
N ASP A 26 -8.62 -13.91 14.32
CA ASP A 26 -9.68 -14.39 13.43
C ASP A 26 -9.41 -14.01 11.96
N HIS A 27 -8.34 -13.28 11.67
CA HIS A 27 -8.09 -12.74 10.34
C HIS A 27 -7.64 -13.81 9.34
N ASP A 28 -8.24 -13.76 8.16
CA ASP A 28 -7.85 -14.54 7.00
C ASP A 28 -6.70 -13.85 6.24
N PRO A 29 -5.54 -14.51 6.04
CA PRO A 29 -4.39 -13.90 5.38
C PRO A 29 -4.66 -13.32 3.98
N HIS A 30 -5.59 -13.92 3.23
CA HIS A 30 -5.95 -13.43 1.91
C HIS A 30 -6.75 -12.13 2.01
N SER A 31 -7.72 -12.07 2.91
CA SER A 31 -8.54 -10.89 3.17
C SER A 31 -7.71 -9.69 3.65
N GLU A 32 -6.74 -9.92 4.53
CA GLU A 32 -5.83 -8.86 5.00
C GLU A 32 -4.92 -8.31 3.89
N ARG A 33 -4.47 -9.20 2.99
CA ARG A 33 -3.71 -8.77 1.81
C ARG A 33 -4.55 -7.84 0.95
N GLU A 34 -5.78 -8.23 0.62
CA GLU A 34 -6.66 -7.39 -0.21
C GLU A 34 -6.96 -6.05 0.47
N GLU A 35 -7.16 -6.03 1.78
CA GLU A 35 -7.37 -4.79 2.53
C GLU A 35 -6.17 -3.83 2.42
N VAL A 36 -4.94 -4.35 2.49
CA VAL A 36 -3.72 -3.55 2.30
C VAL A 36 -3.63 -3.00 0.87
N ILE A 37 -4.00 -3.80 -0.13
CA ILE A 37 -4.02 -3.38 -1.54
C ILE A 37 -5.04 -2.28 -1.75
N ASP A 38 -6.24 -2.42 -1.20
CA ASP A 38 -7.30 -1.42 -1.34
C ASP A 38 -6.93 -0.10 -0.63
N LYS A 39 -6.21 -0.17 0.48
CA LYS A 39 -5.66 1.04 1.15
C LYS A 39 -4.64 1.77 0.30
N LEU A 40 -3.83 1.04 -0.48
CA LEU A 40 -2.75 1.59 -1.30
C LEU A 40 -3.22 2.03 -2.69
N THR A 41 -4.23 1.38 -3.26
CA THR A 41 -4.70 1.60 -4.64
C THR A 41 -4.99 3.08 -4.95
N PRO A 42 -5.75 3.84 -4.15
CA PRO A 42 -6.01 5.25 -4.42
C PRO A 42 -4.73 6.11 -4.49
N PHE A 43 -3.70 5.72 -3.75
CA PHE A 43 -2.41 6.39 -3.76
C PHE A 43 -1.66 6.12 -5.08
N LEU A 44 -1.70 4.88 -5.55
CA LEU A 44 -1.10 4.47 -6.82
C LEU A 44 -1.81 5.09 -8.02
N ASP A 45 -3.15 5.13 -7.99
CA ASP A 45 -3.97 5.77 -9.02
C ASP A 45 -3.62 7.26 -9.14
N THR A 46 -3.41 7.95 -8.01
CA THR A 46 -2.99 9.36 -7.98
C THR A 46 -1.64 9.58 -8.67
N LEU A 47 -0.77 8.57 -8.67
CA LEU A 47 0.54 8.62 -9.33
C LEU A 47 0.49 8.17 -10.80
N GLY A 48 -0.69 7.78 -11.30
CA GLY A 48 -0.88 7.34 -12.67
C GLY A 48 -0.26 5.96 -12.97
N VAL A 49 -0.08 5.13 -11.93
CA VAL A 49 0.45 3.77 -12.12
C VAL A 49 -0.71 2.78 -12.19
N ALA A 50 -0.73 1.92 -13.21
CA ALA A 50 -1.82 0.98 -13.38
C ALA A 50 -1.71 -0.19 -12.39
N ARG A 51 -2.85 -0.75 -11.97
CA ARG A 51 -2.93 -1.89 -11.05
C ARG A 51 -2.14 -3.12 -11.55
N GLY A 52 -1.89 -3.24 -12.85
CA GLY A 52 -1.08 -4.31 -13.47
C GLY A 52 0.44 -4.10 -13.41
N ASP A 53 0.93 -2.89 -13.11
CA ASP A 53 2.36 -2.56 -13.17
C ASP A 53 3.11 -2.94 -11.87
N PHE A 54 2.37 -3.26 -10.81
CA PHE A 54 2.93 -3.59 -9.48
C PHE A 54 2.86 -5.07 -9.11
N TRP A 55 2.14 -5.88 -9.88
CA TRP A 55 1.99 -7.32 -9.62
C TRP A 55 2.68 -8.12 -10.72
N GLY A 56 3.98 -8.29 -10.57
CA GLY A 56 4.83 -9.25 -11.28
C GLY A 56 5.68 -10.01 -10.27
#